data_AF-A0A6G3ZQ82-F1
#
_entry.id   AF-A0A6G3ZQ82-F1
#
_cell.length_a   1.000
_cell.length_b   1.000
_cell.length_c   1.000
_cell.angle_alpha   90.00
_cell.angle_beta   90.00
_cell.angle_gamma   90.00
#
_symmetry.space_group_name_H-M   'P 1'
#
loop_
_entity.id
_entity.type
_entity.pdbx_description
1 polymer ?
#
loop_
_entity_poly.entity_id
_entity_poly.type
_entity_poly.pdbx_seq_one_letter_code
_entity_poly.pdbx_strand_id
1 'polypeptide(L)'
;MTADTVSLTDLRAFERDLLYAVCALEDGEPPKGLTIKARLDSEYGEDLNHSRLYQNLDRLVERNLITKGRKDDRTNEYATTDHARQLLVEHAQRCASAVGLTGGDLA
;
A
#
# COMPACT_ATOMS: atom_id res chain seq x y z
N MET A 1 9.39 -0.34 -26.94
CA MET A 1 8.67 0.58 -26.05
C MET A 1 8.79 0.01 -24.65
N THR A 2 9.79 0.45 -23.88
CA THR A 2 9.91 0.06 -22.48
C THR A 2 8.79 0.76 -21.75
N ALA A 3 7.78 0.02 -21.28
CA ALA A 3 6.79 0.56 -20.37
C ALA A 3 7.57 1.17 -19.20
N ASP A 4 7.32 2.45 -18.94
CA ASP A 4 7.85 3.16 -17.79
C ASP A 4 7.29 2.44 -16.55
N THR A 5 8.04 1.45 -16.07
CA THR A 5 7.56 0.49 -15.09
C THR A 5 7.84 1.11 -13.74
N VAL A 6 6.80 1.67 -13.11
CA VAL A 6 6.89 2.26 -11.78
C VAL A 6 7.51 1.24 -10.83
N SER A 7 8.68 1.55 -10.27
CA SER A 7 9.29 0.74 -9.23
C SER A 7 8.77 1.18 -7.87
N LEU A 8 8.62 0.22 -6.94
CA LEU A 8 8.32 0.52 -5.54
C LEU A 8 9.37 1.41 -4.87
N THR A 9 10.58 1.51 -5.45
CA THR A 9 11.62 2.44 -5.01
C THR A 9 11.34 3.89 -5.37
N ASP A 10 10.45 4.15 -6.32
CA ASP A 10 10.06 5.50 -6.77
C ASP A 10 8.96 6.10 -5.87
N LEU A 11 8.40 5.29 -4.97
CA LEU A 11 7.47 5.73 -3.93
C LEU A 11 8.24 6.25 -2.73
N ARG A 12 7.75 7.34 -2.14
CA ARG A 12 8.26 7.79 -0.84
C ARG A 12 7.95 6.74 0.21
N ALA A 13 8.77 6.68 1.27
CA ALA A 13 8.60 5.70 2.35
C ALA A 13 7.15 5.61 2.84
N PHE A 14 6.52 6.76 3.13
CA PHE A 14 5.13 6.82 3.57
C PHE A 14 4.12 6.31 2.53
N GLU A 15 4.35 6.51 1.23
CA GLU A 15 3.47 5.98 0.17
C GLU A 15 3.58 4.45 0.09
N ARG A 16 4.79 3.92 0.29
CA ARG A 16 5.04 2.48 0.33
C ARG A 16 4.41 1.85 1.58
N ASP A 17 4.59 2.46 2.74
CA ASP A 17 4.00 1.98 4.01
C ASP A 17 2.47 2.01 3.92
N LEU A 18 1.90 3.05 3.32
CA LEU A 18 0.47 3.14 3.03
C LEU A 18 -0.01 2.04 2.08
N LEU A 19 0.73 1.76 1.01
CA LEU A 19 0.39 0.68 0.08
C LEU A 19 0.43 -0.70 0.75
N TYR A 20 1.43 -0.95 1.60
CA TYR A 20 1.48 -2.16 2.43
C TYR A 20 0.31 -2.25 3.39
N ALA A 21 -0.05 -1.14 4.06
CA ALA A 21 -1.17 -1.11 4.98
C ALA A 21 -2.50 -1.43 4.27
N VAL A 22 -2.73 -0.89 3.06
CA VAL A 22 -3.91 -1.26 2.25
C VAL A 22 -3.88 -2.75 1.95
N CYS A 23 -2.79 -3.27 1.38
CA CYS A 23 -2.68 -4.68 0.99
C CYS A 23 -2.86 -5.63 2.18
N ALA A 24 -2.29 -5.30 3.35
CA ALA A 24 -2.36 -6.14 4.54
C ALA A 24 -3.75 -6.13 5.22
N LEU A 25 -4.55 -5.09 4.98
CA LEU A 25 -5.90 -4.95 5.51
C LEU A 25 -6.98 -5.46 4.53
N GLU A 26 -6.62 -5.77 3.28
CA GLU A 26 -7.50 -6.41 2.30
C GLU A 26 -7.74 -7.90 2.63
N ASP A 27 -8.52 -8.17 3.67
CA ASP A 27 -8.95 -9.52 4.05
C ASP A 27 -10.32 -9.84 3.44
N GLY A 28 -10.34 -10.00 2.11
CA GLY A 28 -11.56 -10.27 1.33
C GLY A 28 -12.46 -9.07 1.05
N GLU A 29 -12.34 -7.97 1.81
CA GLU A 29 -13.00 -6.69 1.55
C GLU A 29 -12.02 -5.51 1.55
N PRO A 30 -12.21 -4.48 0.70
CA PRO A 30 -11.35 -3.30 0.68
C PRO A 30 -11.45 -2.48 1.98
N PRO A 31 -10.33 -2.13 2.64
CA PRO A 31 -10.34 -1.35 3.87
C PRO A 31 -10.82 0.09 3.67
N LYS A 32 -11.46 0.61 4.71
CA LYS A 32 -11.83 2.03 4.81
C LYS A 32 -10.59 2.89 5.08
N GLY A 33 -10.60 4.13 4.61
CA GLY A 33 -9.55 5.12 4.91
C GLY A 33 -9.25 5.28 6.41
N LEU A 34 -10.28 5.19 7.26
CA LEU A 34 -10.12 5.26 8.71
C LEU A 34 -9.41 4.04 9.31
N THR A 35 -9.67 2.84 8.78
CA THR A 35 -9.00 1.60 9.19
C THR A 35 -7.52 1.65 8.83
N ILE A 36 -7.20 2.13 7.61
CA ILE A 36 -5.83 2.33 7.16
C ILE A 36 -5.10 3.32 8.06
N LYS A 37 -5.75 4.44 8.39
CA LYS A 37 -5.20 5.45 9.31
C LYS A 37 -4.87 4.85 10.68
N ALA A 38 -5.84 4.15 11.29
CA ALA A 38 -5.67 3.59 12.63
C ALA A 38 -4.51 2.59 12.71
N ARG A 39 -4.31 1.79 11.65
CA ARG A 39 -3.15 0.90 11.54
C ARG A 39 -1.84 1.69 11.52
N LEU A 40 -1.72 2.66 10.62
CA LEU A 40 -0.48 3.43 10.48
C LEU A 40 -0.21 4.31 11.71
N ASP A 41 -1.23 4.89 12.35
CA ASP A 41 -1.07 5.61 13.62
C ASP A 41 -0.43 4.70 14.68
N SER A 42 -0.88 3.44 14.75
CA SER A 42 -0.32 2.44 15.66
C SER A 42 1.11 2.04 15.29
N GLU A 43 1.46 1.97 14.01
CA GLU A 43 2.80 1.60 13.54
C GLU A 43 3.82 2.74 13.76
N TYR A 44 3.43 4.00 13.55
CA TYR A 44 4.29 5.16 13.79
C TYR A 44 4.27 5.64 15.26
N GLY A 45 3.29 5.21 16.06
CA GLY A 45 3.13 5.65 17.45
C GLY A 45 2.71 7.12 17.58
N GLU A 46 2.09 7.69 16.54
CA GLU A 46 1.64 9.09 16.49
C GLU A 46 0.30 9.22 15.76
N ASP A 47 -0.41 10.33 16.00
CA ASP A 47 -1.61 10.67 15.25
C ASP A 47 -1.23 11.26 13.89
N LEU A 48 -1.37 10.47 12.82
CA LEU A 48 -1.05 10.91 11.47
C LEU A 48 -2.02 11.98 11.00
N ASN A 49 -1.47 13.01 10.36
CA ASN A 49 -2.26 14.05 9.72
C ASN A 49 -3.21 13.47 8.66
N HIS A 50 -4.51 13.72 8.83
CA HIS A 50 -5.56 13.25 7.92
C HIS A 50 -5.33 13.72 6.48
N SER A 51 -5.08 15.01 6.27
CA SER A 51 -4.82 15.56 4.92
C SER A 51 -3.62 14.88 4.25
N ARG A 52 -2.55 14.60 5.00
CA ARG A 52 -1.39 13.86 4.49
C ARG A 52 -1.79 12.45 4.06
N LEU A 53 -2.55 11.71 4.88
CA LEU A 53 -3.00 10.36 4.53
C LEU A 53 -3.77 10.35 3.20
N TYR A 54 -4.81 11.18 3.09
CA TYR A 54 -5.68 11.18 1.90
C TYR A 54 -4.99 11.70 0.64
N GLN A 55 -4.09 12.69 0.76
CA GLN A 55 -3.26 13.11 -0.37
C GLN A 55 -2.36 11.99 -0.89
N ASN A 56 -1.85 11.12 -0.01
CA ASN A 56 -1.04 9.97 -0.45
C ASN A 56 -1.92 8.84 -1.00
N LEU A 57 -3.13 8.62 -0.46
CA LEU A 57 -4.10 7.69 -1.04
C LEU A 57 -4.48 8.12 -2.47
N ASP A 58 -4.79 9.39 -2.68
CA ASP A 58 -5.15 9.89 -4.01
C ASP A 58 -3.95 9.79 -4.99
N ARG A 59 -2.70 10.03 -4.54
CA ARG A 59 -1.49 9.77 -5.36
C ARG A 59 -1.32 8.31 -5.74
N LEU A 60 -1.60 7.37 -4.82
CA LEU A 60 -1.55 5.94 -5.13
C LEU A 60 -2.65 5.54 -6.12
N VAL A 61 -3.82 6.20 -6.08
CA VAL A 61 -4.88 6.04 -7.08
C VAL A 61 -4.44 6.57 -8.45
N GLU A 62 -3.86 7.78 -8.50
CA GLU A 62 -3.32 8.37 -9.73
C GLU A 62 -2.25 7.50 -10.38
N ARG A 63 -1.45 6.79 -9.58
CA ARG A 63 -0.44 5.84 -10.03
C ARG A 63 -0.99 4.45 -10.38
N ASN A 64 -2.30 4.24 -10.30
CA ASN A 64 -2.96 2.95 -10.54
C ASN A 64 -2.44 1.81 -9.63
N LEU A 65 -2.00 2.15 -8.42
CA LEU A 65 -1.54 1.18 -7.42
C LEU A 65 -2.68 0.75 -6.48
N ILE A 66 -3.64 1.65 -6.26
CA ILE A 66 -4.88 1.33 -5.57
C ILE A 66 -6.08 1.85 -6.35
N THR A 67 -7.23 1.22 -6.18
CA THR A 67 -8.53 1.71 -6.61
C THR A 67 -9.26 2.33 -5.43
N LYS A 68 -10.10 3.33 -5.71
CA LYS A 68 -10.96 3.99 -4.73
C LYS A 68 -12.40 3.61 -5.00
N GLY A 69 -12.99 2.84 -4.10
CA GLY A 69 -14.40 2.52 -4.05
C GLY A 69 -15.16 3.47 -3.13
N ARG A 70 -16.48 3.51 -3.29
CA ARG A 70 -17.39 4.24 -2.39
C ARG A 70 -18.34 3.22 -1.76
N LYS A 71 -18.25 3.02 -0.44
CA LYS A 71 -19.20 2.18 0.32
C LYS A 71 -20.51 2.92 0.56
N ASP A 72 -20.42 4.21 0.86
CA ASP A 72 -21.53 5.13 1.11
C ASP A 72 -21.09 6.59 0.81
N ASP A 73 -21.98 7.57 0.99
CA ASP A 73 -21.70 8.99 0.69
C ASP A 73 -20.52 9.60 1.46
N ARG A 74 -20.01 8.94 2.50
CA ARG A 74 -18.96 9.46 3.39
C ARG A 74 -17.75 8.54 3.53
N THR A 75 -17.88 7.27 3.13
CA THR A 75 -16.88 6.23 3.35
C THR A 75 -16.28 5.77 2.02
N ASN A 76 -15.04 6.20 1.78
CA ASN A 76 -14.22 5.62 0.72
C ASN A 76 -13.55 4.34 1.21
N GLU A 77 -13.47 3.37 0.30
CA GLU A 77 -12.74 2.13 0.47
C GLU A 77 -11.61 2.06 -0.56
N TYR A 78 -10.53 1.38 -0.22
CA TYR A 78 -9.32 1.36 -1.04
C TYR A 78 -8.86 -0.07 -1.23
N ALA A 79 -8.63 -0.47 -2.49
CA ALA A 79 -8.19 -1.81 -2.84
C ALA A 79 -6.90 -1.77 -3.66
N THR A 80 -5.95 -2.67 -3.42
CA THR A 80 -4.76 -2.78 -4.27
C THR A 80 -5.12 -3.33 -5.65
N THR A 81 -4.43 -2.82 -6.67
CA THR A 81 -4.50 -3.38 -8.02
C THR A 81 -3.62 -4.63 -8.13
N ASP A 82 -3.89 -5.48 -9.12
CA ASP A 82 -3.02 -6.63 -9.41
C ASP A 82 -1.58 -6.19 -9.72
N HIS A 83 -1.44 -5.03 -10.36
CA HIS A 83 -0.15 -4.42 -10.61
C HIS A 83 0.59 -4.08 -9.30
N ALA A 84 -0.09 -3.46 -8.33
CA ALA A 84 0.52 -3.19 -7.03
C ALA A 84 0.89 -4.47 -6.28
N ARG A 85 0.05 -5.51 -6.32
CA ARG A 85 0.38 -6.80 -5.69
C ARG A 85 1.64 -7.42 -6.29
N GLN A 86 1.78 -7.40 -7.61
CA GLN A 86 2.99 -7.86 -8.29
C GLN A 86 4.22 -7.07 -7.85
N LEU A 87 4.14 -5.73 -7.84
CA LEU A 87 5.23 -4.88 -7.38
C LEU A 87 5.64 -5.18 -5.93
N LEU A 88 4.67 -5.36 -5.02
CA LEU A 88 4.93 -5.69 -3.61
C LEU A 88 5.65 -7.03 -3.48
N VAL A 89 5.24 -8.05 -4.23
CA VAL A 89 5.90 -9.37 -4.24
C VAL A 89 7.34 -9.26 -4.75
N GLU A 90 7.56 -8.59 -5.89
CA GLU A 90 8.90 -8.38 -6.44
C GLU A 90 9.79 -7.61 -5.44
N HIS A 91 9.22 -6.62 -4.77
CA HIS A 91 9.94 -5.86 -3.76
C HIS A 91 10.29 -6.70 -2.53
N ALA A 92 9.36 -7.48 -2.02
CA ALA A 92 9.58 -8.39 -0.89
C ALA A 92 10.65 -9.43 -1.22
N GLN A 93 10.59 -10.06 -2.41
CA GLN A 93 11.59 -11.01 -2.88
C GLN A 93 12.99 -10.39 -2.98
N ARG A 94 13.09 -9.16 -3.50
CA ARG A 94 14.36 -8.43 -3.57
C ARG A 94 14.93 -8.14 -2.18
N CYS A 95 14.09 -7.67 -1.25
CA CYS A 95 14.50 -7.41 0.13
C CYS A 95 14.94 -8.69 0.84
N ALA A 96 14.16 -9.78 0.71
CA ALA A 96 14.49 -11.09 1.28
C ALA A 96 15.84 -11.59 0.76
N SER A 97 16.05 -11.54 -0.57
CA SER A 97 17.32 -11.92 -1.19
C SER A 97 18.49 -11.06 -0.69
N ALA A 98 18.28 -9.76 -0.50
CA ALA A 98 19.31 -8.84 -0.05
C ALA A 98 19.76 -9.10 1.41
N VAL A 99 18.90 -9.65 2.25
CA VAL A 99 19.24 -10.05 3.64
C VAL A 99 19.55 -11.55 3.79
N GLY A 100 19.63 -12.28 2.69
CA GLY A 100 19.95 -13.70 2.68
C GLY A 100 18.81 -14.63 3.10
N LEU A 101 17.57 -14.15 3.14
CA LEU A 101 16.39 -14.98 3.35
C LEU A 101 16.03 -15.68 2.03
N THR A 102 15.94 -17.00 2.05
CA THR A 102 15.46 -17.80 0.92
C THR A 102 14.06 -18.32 1.21
N GLY A 103 13.30 -18.73 0.17
CA GLY A 103 11.87 -19.08 0.31
C GLY A 103 11.54 -20.20 1.31
N GLY A 104 12.54 -20.88 1.90
CA GLY A 104 12.34 -21.84 2.99
C GLY A 104 12.26 -21.21 4.39
N ASP A 105 12.64 -19.94 4.56
CA ASP A 105 12.70 -19.26 5.86
C ASP A 105 11.42 -18.49 6.23
N LEU A 106 10.44 -18.46 5.32
CA LEU A 106 9.16 -17.73 5.47
C LEU A 106 7.95 -18.67 5.74
N ALA A 107 8.21 -19.92 6.12
CA ALA A 107 7.19 -20.94 6.43
C ALA A 107 6.89 -21.04 7.93
#